data_AF-A0A2K1LAW7-F1
#
_entry.id   AF-A0A2K1LAW7-F1
#
_cell.length_a   1.000
_cell.length_b   1.000
_cell.length_c   1.000
_cell.angle_alpha   90.00
_cell.angle_beta   90.00
_cell.angle_gamma   90.00
#
_symmetry.space_group_name_H-M   'P 1'
#
loop_
_entity.id
_entity.type
_entity.pdbx_description
1 polymer ?
#
loop_
_entity_poly.entity_id
_entity_poly.type
_entity_poly.pdbx_seq_one_letter_code
_entity_poly.pdbx_strand_id
1 'polypeptide(L)' 'MYGCFGLISLSNELDNLTSLKILDIIRCLSLISLPNELGNLTSLITFYMRRCTSLTLLPNKLSNFTSLTIFDIYMDDIA' A
#
# COMPACT_ATOMS: atom_id res chain seq x y z
N MET A 1 -4.17 5.75 -5.85
CA MET A 1 -4.43 4.76 -6.92
C MET A 1 -5.84 4.25 -6.75
N TYR A 2 -6.64 4.23 -7.83
CA TYR A 2 -8.04 3.82 -7.75
C TYR A 2 -8.37 2.88 -8.90
N GLY A 3 -8.99 1.74 -8.61
CA GLY A 3 -9.55 0.86 -9.64
C GLY A 3 -8.49 0.16 -10.52
N CYS A 4 -7.32 -0.18 -9.96
CA CYS A 4 -6.26 -0.86 -10.72
C CYS A 4 -6.55 -2.36 -10.85
N PHE A 5 -7.55 -2.71 -11.67
CA PHE A 5 -8.06 -4.09 -11.79
C PHE A 5 -7.09 -5.10 -12.43
N GLY A 6 -5.98 -4.65 -13.04
CA GLY A 6 -4.95 -5.54 -13.59
C GLY A 6 -3.65 -5.54 -12.80
N LEU A 7 -3.57 -4.75 -11.73
CA LEU A 7 -2.34 -4.58 -10.96
C LEU A 7 -2.20 -5.71 -9.94
N ILE A 8 -1.21 -6.58 -10.13
CA ILE A 8 -0.98 -7.75 -9.26
C ILE A 8 -0.05 -7.41 -8.08
N SER A 9 0.94 -6.55 -8.30
CA SER A 9 1.88 -6.06 -7.28
C SER A 9 2.30 -4.64 -7.65
N LEU A 10 2.68 -3.84 -6.65
CA LEU A 10 3.45 -2.61 -6.92
C LEU A 10 4.88 -2.97 -7.34
N SER A 11 5.53 -2.10 -8.11
CA SER A 11 6.92 -2.29 -8.51
C SER A 11 7.88 -2.03 -7.34
N ASN A 12 9.10 -2.57 -7.45
CA ASN A 12 10.21 -2.27 -6.55
C ASN A 12 10.77 -0.85 -6.72
N GLU A 13 10.35 -0.11 -7.75
CA GLU A 13 10.76 1.29 -7.97
C GLU A 13 10.17 2.28 -6.95
N LEU A 14 9.30 1.81 -6.04
CA LEU A 14 8.83 2.61 -4.90
C LEU A 14 9.97 3.12 -4.01
N ASP A 15 11.13 2.46 -4.04
CA ASP A 15 12.36 2.91 -3.37
C ASP A 15 12.76 4.33 -3.74
N ASN A 16 12.41 4.78 -4.95
CA ASN A 16 12.73 6.13 -5.41
C ASN A 16 11.76 7.20 -4.88
N LEU A 17 10.66 6.79 -4.24
CA LEU A 17 9.61 7.68 -3.74
C LEU A 17 9.84 8.07 -2.27
N THR A 18 11.09 8.27 -1.85
CA THR A 18 11.45 8.55 -0.45
C THR A 18 10.80 9.80 0.14
N SER A 19 10.31 10.72 -0.70
CA SER A 19 9.58 11.94 -0.30
C SER A 19 8.05 11.76 -0.24
N LEU A 20 7.52 10.58 -0.57
CA LEU A 20 6.09 10.33 -0.57
C LEU A 20 5.53 10.40 0.84
N LYS A 21 4.52 11.26 1.04
CA LYS A 21 3.85 11.46 2.34
C LYS A 21 2.55 10.69 2.48
N ILE A 22 1.86 10.44 1.38
CA ILE A 22 0.55 9.79 1.36
C ILE A 22 0.58 8.70 0.30
N LEU A 23 0.24 7.49 0.71
CA LEU A 23 -0.06 6.37 -0.19
C LEU A 23 -1.50 5.97 0.03
N ASP A 24 -2.30 6.03 -1.03
CA ASP A 24 -3.72 5.70 -1.00
C ASP A 24 -4.03 4.71 -2.13
N ILE A 25 -4.48 3.51 -1.78
CA ILE A 25 -4.74 2.41 -2.71
C ILE A 25 -6.18 1.93 -2.50
N ILE A 26 -7.03 2.16 -3.50
CA ILE A 26 -8.48 1.92 -3.39
C ILE A 26 -8.96 1.05 -4.55
N ARG A 27 -9.75 0.01 -4.26
CA ARG A 27 -10.41 -0.84 -5.27
C ARG A 27 -9.44 -1.49 -6.28
N CYS A 28 -8.23 -1.83 -5.85
CA CYS A 28 -7.28 -2.60 -6.65
C CYS A 28 -7.52 -4.10 -6.44
N LEU A 29 -8.56 -4.62 -7.09
CA LEU A 29 -9.11 -5.95 -6.80
C LEU A 29 -8.19 -7.11 -7.19
N SER A 30 -7.17 -6.89 -8.02
CA SER A 30 -6.19 -7.93 -8.39
C SER A 30 -4.86 -7.79 -7.66
N LEU A 31 -4.72 -6.81 -6.75
CA LEU A 31 -3.49 -6.60 -6.00
C LEU A 31 -3.35 -7.70 -4.95
N ILE A 32 -2.37 -8.60 -5.12
CA ILE A 32 -2.17 -9.78 -4.27
C ILE A 32 -1.18 -9.48 -3.14
N SER A 33 -0.16 -8.67 -3.43
CA SER A 33 0.92 -8.35 -2.49
C SER A 33 1.42 -6.92 -2.65
N LEU A 34 2.09 -6.45 -1.59
CA LEU A 34 2.89 -5.23 -1.60
C LEU A 34 4.37 -5.59 -1.49
N PRO A 35 5.27 -4.90 -2.22
CA PRO A 35 6.70 -5.15 -2.18
C PRO A 35 7.29 -4.72 -0.82
N ASN A 36 8.38 -5.37 -0.40
CA ASN A 36 9.06 -5.04 0.87
C ASN A 36 9.73 -3.67 0.82
N GLU A 37 10.07 -3.23 -0.39
CA GLU A 37 10.53 -1.90 -0.80
C GLU A 37 9.59 -0.79 -0.33
N LEU A 38 8.32 -1.11 -0.07
CA LEU A 38 7.40 -0.17 0.56
C LEU A 38 7.94 0.38 1.89
N GLY A 39 8.67 -0.44 2.66
CA GLY A 39 9.31 -0.01 3.90
C GLY A 39 10.40 1.06 3.72
N ASN A 40 10.83 1.37 2.50
CA ASN A 40 11.79 2.43 2.22
C ASN A 40 11.13 3.82 2.10
N LEU A 41 9.80 3.90 2.14
CA LEU A 41 9.05 5.16 2.18
C LEU A 41 9.09 5.78 3.60
N THR A 42 10.27 6.17 4.06
CA THR A 42 10.50 6.68 5.42
C THR A 42 9.80 8.01 5.71
N SER A 43 9.45 8.79 4.68
CA SER A 43 8.66 10.03 4.80
C SER A 43 7.14 9.82 4.79
N LEU A 44 6.67 8.57 4.68
CA LEU A 44 5.25 8.26 4.58
C LEU A 44 4.56 8.58 5.92
N ILE A 45 3.56 9.46 5.87
CA ILE A 45 2.78 9.93 7.01
C ILE A 45 1.44 9.19 7.08
N THR A 46 0.87 8.90 5.91
CA THR A 46 -0.46 8.31 5.77
C THR A 46 -0.42 7.16 4.78
N PHE A 47 -0.92 6.00 5.21
CA PHE A 47 -1.16 4.86 4.34
C PHE A 47 -2.62 4.41 4.45
N TYR A 48 -3.34 4.56 3.35
CA TYR A 48 -4.69 4.07 3.16
C TYR A 48 -4.71 2.90 2.17
N MET A 49 -5.38 1.82 2.54
CA MET A 49 -5.70 0.75 1.62
C MET A 49 -7.13 0.28 1.82
N ARG A 50 -7.99 0.49 0.81
CA ARG A 50 -9.42 0.22 0.93
C ARG A 50 -9.93 -0.64 -0.21
N ARG A 51 -10.77 -1.63 0.10
CA ARG A 51 -11.43 -2.49 -0.91
C ARG A 51 -10.44 -3.16 -1.87
N CYS A 52 -9.27 -3.55 -1.38
CA CYS A 52 -8.27 -4.31 -2.16
C CYS A 52 -8.34 -5.77 -1.72
N THR A 53 -9.45 -6.43 -2.09
CA THR A 53 -9.91 -7.69 -1.49
C THR A 53 -9.03 -8.91 -1.80
N SER A 54 -8.20 -8.87 -2.84
CA SER A 54 -7.26 -9.96 -3.16
C SER A 54 -5.93 -9.87 -2.41
N LEU A 55 -5.69 -8.81 -1.64
CA LEU A 55 -4.44 -8.67 -0.90
C LEU A 55 -4.42 -9.68 0.25
N THR A 56 -3.46 -10.59 0.22
CA THR A 56 -3.34 -11.66 1.23
C THR A 56 -2.21 -11.41 2.22
N LEU A 57 -1.24 -10.57 1.83
CA LEU A 57 -0.01 -10.35 2.59
C LEU A 57 0.37 -8.88 2.61
N LEU A 58 0.72 -8.40 3.81
CA LEU A 58 1.40 -7.13 4.03
C LEU A 58 2.93 -7.34 3.99
N PRO A 59 3.71 -6.30 3.64
CA PRO A 59 5.16 -6.42 3.55
C PRO A 59 5.76 -6.61 4.94
N ASN A 60 6.88 -7.34 5.04
CA ASN A 60 7.51 -7.64 6.32
C ASN A 60 8.30 -6.44 6.92
N LYS A 61 8.42 -5.34 6.18
CA LYS A 61 9.13 -4.11 6.56
C LYS A 61 8.20 -2.96 6.95
N LEU A 62 6.95 -3.22 7.35
CA LEU A 62 6.06 -2.16 7.87
C LEU A 62 6.66 -1.41 9.07
N SER A 63 7.51 -2.06 9.86
CA SER A 63 8.24 -1.44 10.99
C SER A 63 9.18 -0.31 10.57
N ASN A 64 9.52 -0.21 9.28
CA ASN A 64 10.44 0.82 8.78
C ASN A 64 9.76 2.17 8.53
N PHE A 65 8.43 2.23 8.64
CA PHE A 65 7.65 3.44 8.49
C PHE A 65 7.76 4.36 9.71
N THR A 66 8.93 4.97 9.89
CA THR A 66 9.24 5.79 11.07
C THR A 66 8.41 7.06 11.18
N SER A 67 7.89 7.61 10.07
CA SER A 67 7.08 8.83 10.06
C SER A 67 5.56 8.57 10.00
N LEU A 68 5.14 7.30 9.98
CA LEU A 68 3.74 6.96 9.75
C LEU A 68 2.89 7.25 10.96
N THR A 69 1.84 8.03 10.75
CA THR A 69 0.90 8.47 11.78
C THR A 69 -0.50 7.89 11.56
N ILE A 70 -0.86 7.63 10.31
CA ILE A 70 -2.15 7.07 9.93
C ILE A 70 -1.91 5.81 9.11
N PHE A 71 -2.40 4.69 9.65
CA PHE A 71 -2.41 3.40 8.97
C PHE A 71 -3.84 2.85 9.04
N ASP A 72 -4.53 2.88 7.91
CA ASP A 72 -5.93 2.45 7.82
C ASP A 72 -6.10 1.52 6.61
N ILE A 73 -6.42 0.27 6.94
CA ILE A 73 -6.65 -0.81 5.99
C ILE A 73 -8.05 -1.35 6.23
N TYR A 74 -8.89 -1.33 5.19
CA TYR A 74 -10.27 -1.75 5.25
C TYR A 74 -10.66 -2.56 4.00
N MET A 75 -11.07 -3.82 4.19
CA MET A 75 -11.23 -4.78 3.08
C MET A 75 -12.67 -5.14 2.73
N ASP A 76 -13.69 -4.58 3.38
CA ASP A 76 -15.05 -4.98 3.03
C ASP A 76 -15.50 -4.35 1.70
N ASP A 77 -15.94 -5.20 0.79
CA ASP A 77 -16.86 -4.82 -0.27
C ASP A 77 -18.27 -4.96 0.30
N ILE A 78 -18.92 -3.82 0.61
CA ILE A 78 -20.38 -3.83 0.79
C ILE A 78 -20.96 -4.18 -0.57
N ALA A 79 -21.51 -5.39 -0.67
CA ALA A 79 -22.36 -5.85 -1.77
C ALA A 79 -23.68 -5.07 -1.79
#